data_AF-A0AAD6NVC6-F1
#
_entry.id   AF-A0AAD6NVC6-F1
#
_cell.length_a   1.000
_cell.length_b   1.000
_cell.length_c   1.000
_cell.angle_alpha   90.00
_cell.angle_beta   90.00
_cell.angle_gamma   90.00
#
_symmetry.space_group_name_H-M   'P 1'
#
loop_
_entity.id
_entity.type
_entity.pdbx_description
1 polymer ?
#
loop_
_entity_poly.entity_id
_entity_poly.type
_entity_poly.pdbx_seq_one_letter_code
_entity_poly.pdbx_strand_id
1 'polypeptide(L)'
;MKCFQSGDCVITVQTKTFPPPPATSSTRSRSINSPWTLNALPHQGPPDAAFSFSSGTCTYDELAVATNGFSDANLLGEGGFGYVHKGFLPCGKEIAVKQLKEGSNQGEREFQAEVEIISRVHHKHLVSLVGYCIHGSARLLVYEFVPNNTLEFHLHGTGQPVLEWETRLKIAIGSAKGLAYLHEDCHPRIIHRDIKASNILLDHNFEAKVSDFGLAKSISDASTSSTHISTRVMGTFGLVAWARPLLTQALEDGNFEALIDPRLGFRYNSSEMASMAGCAAACVHPSSWIRPRMSQIVHALEGGMSAQDLYGSSVSSSSRTYHYKENMKNFNMARGSAQDGISGNTGTTSEYGLNPSSSSSEASSR
;
A
#
# COMPACT_ATOMS: atom_id res chain seq x y z
N MET A 1 0.99 -21.00 -9.57
CA MET A 1 2.33 -21.30 -10.14
C MET A 1 2.32 -20.95 -11.63
N LYS A 2 3.45 -20.41 -12.13
CA LYS A 2 3.82 -20.08 -13.53
C LYS A 2 3.01 -18.99 -14.24
N CYS A 3 3.52 -17.77 -14.22
CA CYS A 3 3.52 -16.91 -15.40
C CYS A 3 4.96 -16.89 -15.95
N PHE A 4 5.09 -17.34 -17.19
CA PHE A 4 6.30 -17.35 -17.99
C PHE A 4 6.76 -15.91 -18.29
N GLN A 5 8.06 -15.66 -18.17
CA GLN A 5 8.77 -14.71 -19.03
C GLN A 5 10.10 -15.36 -19.45
N SER A 6 10.17 -15.71 -20.73
CA SER A 6 11.39 -16.04 -21.47
C SER A 6 11.98 -14.75 -22.04
N GLY A 7 13.30 -14.59 -21.98
CA GLY A 7 13.99 -13.50 -22.70
C GLY A 7 15.32 -13.09 -22.09
N ASP A 8 16.30 -14.00 -22.17
CA ASP A 8 17.75 -13.85 -22.19
C ASP A 8 18.41 -12.50 -21.78
N CYS A 9 19.19 -12.56 -20.70
CA CYS A 9 20.39 -11.74 -20.56
C CYS A 9 21.54 -12.59 -20.01
N VAL A 10 22.54 -12.81 -20.86
CA VAL A 10 23.79 -13.51 -20.55
C VAL A 10 24.62 -12.63 -19.60
N ILE A 11 24.83 -13.07 -18.37
CA ILE A 11 25.76 -12.42 -17.43
C ILE A 11 26.98 -13.34 -17.23
N THR A 12 28.12 -12.86 -17.72
CA THR A 12 29.46 -13.42 -17.48
C THR A 12 29.80 -13.34 -15.99
N VAL A 13 30.04 -14.49 -15.36
CA VAL A 13 30.49 -14.59 -13.98
C VAL A 13 31.97 -14.21 -13.90
N GLN A 14 32.31 -13.12 -13.19
CA GLN A 14 33.65 -12.91 -12.66
C GLN A 14 33.63 -13.11 -11.15
N THR A 15 34.26 -14.18 -10.69
CA THR A 15 34.53 -14.46 -9.28
C THR A 15 35.70 -13.59 -8.80
N LYS A 16 35.52 -12.85 -7.70
CA LYS A 16 36.64 -12.28 -6.93
C LYS A 16 36.61 -12.85 -5.52
N THR A 17 37.69 -13.54 -5.17
CA THR A 17 38.00 -14.13 -3.87
C THR A 17 38.60 -13.07 -2.93
N PHE A 18 38.27 -13.13 -1.64
CA PHE A 18 38.88 -12.31 -0.59
C PHE A 18 39.80 -13.16 0.31
N PRO A 19 40.91 -12.60 0.84
CA PRO A 19 41.87 -13.32 1.70
C PRO A 19 41.43 -13.35 3.19
N PRO A 20 41.96 -14.30 4.00
CA PRO A 20 41.58 -14.49 5.40
C PRO A 20 42.32 -13.55 6.38
N PRO A 21 41.79 -13.35 7.61
CA PRO A 21 42.36 -12.46 8.62
C PRO A 21 43.53 -13.11 9.40
N PRO A 22 44.44 -12.30 9.99
CA PRO A 22 45.59 -12.83 10.74
C PRO A 22 45.26 -13.16 12.20
N ALA A 23 46.08 -14.06 12.76
CA ALA A 23 45.90 -14.74 14.05
C ALA A 23 46.33 -13.91 15.28
N THR A 24 45.71 -14.29 16.40
CA THR A 24 45.93 -13.81 17.78
C THR A 24 47.31 -14.17 18.33
N SER A 25 47.89 -13.29 19.15
CA SER A 25 48.92 -13.68 20.12
C SER A 25 48.61 -13.12 21.51
N SER A 26 48.73 -14.03 22.49
CA SER A 26 48.54 -13.85 23.92
C SER A 26 49.77 -13.23 24.58
N THR A 27 49.61 -12.40 25.62
CA THR A 27 50.56 -12.35 26.76
C THR A 27 49.86 -11.88 28.05
N ARG A 28 50.32 -12.49 29.15
CA ARG A 28 49.89 -12.53 30.55
C ARG A 28 49.80 -11.21 31.34
N SER A 29 48.75 -11.16 32.16
CA SER A 29 48.61 -10.74 33.58
C SER A 29 49.68 -9.85 34.27
N ARG A 30 49.18 -8.79 34.94
CA ARG A 30 49.43 -8.51 36.37
C ARG A 30 48.47 -7.45 36.93
N SER A 31 47.83 -7.78 38.06
CA SER A 31 47.13 -6.88 38.98
C SER A 31 48.14 -6.09 39.83
N ILE A 32 47.76 -4.89 40.31
CA ILE A 32 48.04 -4.34 41.66
C ILE A 32 47.45 -2.91 41.78
N ASN A 33 46.59 -2.74 42.79
CA ASN A 33 46.26 -1.59 43.66
C ASN A 33 45.91 -0.19 43.11
N SER A 34 44.66 0.21 43.37
CA SER A 34 44.25 1.57 43.81
C SER A 34 44.89 1.91 45.17
N PRO A 35 45.07 3.18 45.61
CA PRO A 35 43.90 4.00 46.04
C PRO A 35 44.13 5.53 46.11
N TRP A 36 43.33 6.38 45.45
CA TRP A 36 43.08 7.74 45.96
C TRP A 36 41.65 8.19 45.62
N THR A 37 40.85 8.33 46.67
CA THR A 37 39.56 9.01 46.73
C THR A 37 39.76 10.53 46.72
N LEU A 38 39.12 11.23 45.79
CA LEU A 38 38.83 12.65 45.93
C LEU A 38 37.46 12.97 45.29
N ASN A 39 36.53 13.30 46.18
CA ASN A 39 35.39 14.21 46.05
C ASN A 39 34.48 14.11 44.81
N ALA A 40 33.30 13.51 45.04
CA ALA A 40 32.13 13.63 44.20
C ALA A 40 31.64 15.10 44.15
N LEU A 41 31.61 15.66 42.94
CA LEU A 41 30.76 16.79 42.58
C LEU A 41 29.52 16.24 41.85
N PRO A 42 28.33 16.82 42.02
CA PRO A 42 27.13 16.33 41.37
C PRO A 42 27.29 16.49 39.85
N HIS A 43 27.23 15.36 39.13
CA HIS A 43 27.05 15.32 37.69
C HIS A 43 25.77 16.08 37.34
N GLN A 44 25.92 17.33 36.89
CA GLN A 44 24.97 17.94 35.99
C GLN A 44 25.06 17.13 34.70
N GLY A 45 24.16 16.17 34.52
CA GLY A 45 23.95 15.56 33.22
C GLY A 45 23.61 16.65 32.20
N PRO A 46 23.95 16.47 30.90
CA PRO A 46 23.48 17.40 29.89
C PRO A 46 21.96 17.47 30.01
N PRO A 47 21.36 18.67 29.89
CA PRO A 47 19.91 18.78 29.96
C PRO A 47 19.36 17.85 28.89
N ASP A 48 18.37 17.02 29.26
CA ASP A 48 17.50 16.35 28.33
C ASP A 48 16.89 17.42 27.43
N ALA A 49 17.61 17.75 26.35
CA ALA A 49 17.07 18.43 25.21
C ALA A 49 16.15 17.42 24.56
N ALA A 50 14.95 17.29 25.14
CA ALA A 50 13.78 16.93 24.41
C ALA A 50 13.73 17.89 23.23
N PHE A 51 14.31 17.47 22.11
CA PHE A 51 14.00 18.00 20.79
C PHE A 51 12.53 17.64 20.54
N SER A 52 11.65 18.39 21.20
CA SER A 52 10.31 18.59 20.72
C SER A 52 10.50 19.34 19.42
N PHE A 53 10.24 18.68 18.29
CA PHE A 53 10.09 19.36 17.01
C PHE A 53 9.15 20.54 17.25
N SER A 54 9.68 21.77 17.26
CA SER A 54 8.92 22.91 17.72
C SER A 54 7.76 23.29 16.78
N SER A 55 7.71 22.71 15.58
CA SER A 55 6.58 22.83 14.64
C SER A 55 6.47 21.68 13.62
N GLY A 56 7.10 20.51 13.87
CA GLY A 56 7.13 19.41 12.88
C GLY A 56 7.97 19.68 11.62
N THR A 57 8.76 20.75 11.59
CA THR A 57 9.64 21.13 10.46
C THR A 57 11.09 20.72 10.72
N CYS A 58 11.74 20.11 9.75
CA CYS A 58 13.17 19.78 9.73
C CYS A 58 13.90 20.60 8.65
N THR A 59 15.17 20.90 8.85
CA THR A 59 16.02 21.50 7.80
C THR A 59 16.59 20.43 6.86
N TYR A 60 16.98 20.84 5.65
CA TYR A 60 17.57 19.92 4.69
C TYR A 60 18.90 19.36 5.21
N ASP A 61 19.74 20.21 5.80
CA ASP A 61 21.06 19.82 6.32
C ASP A 61 20.93 18.80 7.46
N GLU A 62 19.95 18.95 8.36
CA GLU A 62 19.66 17.95 9.39
C GLU A 62 19.31 16.59 8.79
N LEU A 63 18.47 16.57 7.75
CA LEU A 63 18.07 15.32 7.07
C LEU A 63 19.21 14.73 6.24
N ALA A 64 20.05 15.56 5.63
CA ALA A 64 21.25 15.13 4.94
C ALA A 64 22.21 14.45 5.92
N VAL A 65 22.48 15.05 7.09
CA VAL A 65 23.30 14.42 8.13
C VAL A 65 22.67 13.12 8.62
N ALA A 66 21.37 13.13 8.93
CA ALA A 66 20.65 11.96 9.45
C ALA A 66 20.69 10.76 8.49
N THR A 67 20.73 11.00 7.18
CA THR A 67 20.73 9.98 6.13
C THR A 67 22.12 9.71 5.53
N ASN A 68 23.19 10.27 6.12
CA ASN A 68 24.55 10.20 5.60
C ASN A 68 24.65 10.69 4.14
N GLY A 69 24.11 11.88 3.88
CA GLY A 69 24.06 12.52 2.58
C GLY A 69 23.14 11.83 1.58
N PHE A 70 22.02 11.24 2.04
CA PHE A 70 21.12 10.43 1.21
C PHE A 70 21.86 9.31 0.47
N SER A 71 22.76 8.62 1.17
CA SER A 71 23.57 7.55 0.59
C SER A 71 22.72 6.37 0.10
N ASP A 72 23.10 5.77 -1.03
CA ASP A 72 22.51 4.53 -1.54
C ASP A 72 22.54 3.38 -0.52
N ALA A 73 23.51 3.38 0.40
CA ALA A 73 23.57 2.39 1.49
C ALA A 73 22.38 2.47 2.46
N ASN A 74 21.71 3.62 2.51
CA ASN A 74 20.52 3.88 3.31
C ASN A 74 19.24 3.85 2.47
N LEU A 75 19.30 3.56 1.17
CA LEU A 75 18.11 3.52 0.33
C LEU A 75 17.21 2.33 0.71
N LEU A 76 16.00 2.63 1.15
CA LEU A 76 14.97 1.65 1.51
C LEU A 76 14.09 1.30 0.31
N GLY A 77 13.88 2.25 -0.61
CA GLY A 77 13.10 2.01 -1.81
C GLY A 77 13.04 3.22 -2.73
N GLU A 78 12.79 2.95 -4.01
CA GLU A 78 12.53 3.95 -5.05
C GLU A 78 11.24 3.59 -5.79
N GLY A 79 10.40 4.59 -6.07
CA GLY A 79 9.21 4.41 -6.90
C GLY A 79 8.77 5.67 -7.63
N GLY A 80 7.52 5.64 -8.12
CA GLY A 80 6.88 6.81 -8.74
C GLY A 80 6.77 8.01 -7.79
N PHE A 81 6.79 7.74 -6.48
CA PHE A 81 6.64 8.72 -5.40
C PHE A 81 7.97 9.27 -4.87
N GLY A 82 9.11 8.89 -5.47
CA GLY A 82 10.44 9.35 -5.06
C GLY A 82 11.29 8.29 -4.37
N TYR A 83 12.21 8.76 -3.54
CA TYR A 83 13.24 7.95 -2.88
C TYR A 83 13.02 7.95 -1.38
N VAL A 84 13.14 6.79 -0.74
CA VAL A 84 13.01 6.66 0.71
C VAL A 84 14.33 6.21 1.28
N HIS A 85 14.91 7.00 2.18
CA HIS A 85 16.17 6.68 2.85
C HIS A 85 15.94 6.43 4.33
N LYS A 86 16.66 5.47 4.91
CA LYS A 86 16.77 5.31 6.35
C LYS A 86 17.65 6.43 6.90
N GLY A 87 17.29 6.95 8.07
CA GLY A 87 18.12 7.89 8.79
C GLY A 87 18.02 7.73 10.29
N PHE A 88 18.92 8.41 10.99
CA PHE A 88 18.96 8.48 12.44
C PHE A 88 18.98 9.94 12.86
N LEU A 89 17.98 10.34 13.64
CA LEU A 89 17.99 11.67 14.28
C LEU A 89 19.06 11.72 15.37
N PRO A 90 19.55 12.92 15.77
CA PRO A 90 20.53 13.06 16.84
C PRO A 90 20.11 12.43 18.18
N CYS A 91 18.80 12.33 18.44
CA CYS A 91 18.24 11.65 19.60
C CYS A 91 18.28 10.11 19.52
N GLY A 92 18.85 9.53 18.46
CA GLY A 92 18.91 8.09 18.22
C GLY A 92 17.65 7.50 17.60
N LYS A 93 16.60 8.30 17.37
CA LYS A 93 15.35 7.83 16.75
C LYS A 93 15.57 7.50 15.27
N GLU A 94 15.23 6.27 14.89
CA GLU A 94 15.22 5.83 13.50
C GLU A 94 14.06 6.48 12.73
N ILE A 95 14.35 6.96 11.52
CA ILE A 95 13.39 7.62 10.64
C ILE A 95 13.49 7.09 9.21
N ALA A 96 12.41 7.27 8.47
CA ALA A 96 12.38 7.10 7.01
C ALA A 96 12.15 8.47 6.36
N VAL A 97 13.08 8.90 5.51
CA VAL A 97 13.03 10.20 4.82
C VAL A 97 12.62 9.95 3.36
N LYS A 98 11.38 10.29 3.03
CA LYS A 98 10.82 10.22 1.67
C LYS A 98 11.08 11.55 0.98
N GLN A 99 11.96 11.56 -0.02
CA GLN A 99 12.21 12.70 -0.90
C GLN A 99 11.38 12.53 -2.17
N LEU A 100 10.47 13.48 -2.43
CA LEU A 100 9.62 13.44 -3.61
C LEU A 100 10.39 13.90 -4.86
N LYS A 101 10.07 13.33 -6.04
CA LYS A 101 10.74 13.69 -7.30
C LYS A 101 10.44 15.14 -7.68
N GLU A 102 11.48 15.94 -7.89
CA GLU A 102 11.38 17.34 -8.29
C GLU A 102 10.72 17.52 -9.66
N GLY A 103 10.07 18.67 -9.86
CA GLY A 103 9.57 19.08 -11.18
C GLY A 103 8.24 18.46 -11.61
N SER A 104 7.56 17.69 -10.75
CA SER A 104 6.22 17.17 -11.04
C SER A 104 5.14 17.93 -10.26
N ASN A 105 4.10 18.41 -10.96
CA ASN A 105 2.88 18.96 -10.32
C ASN A 105 2.18 17.91 -9.42
N GLN A 106 2.49 16.63 -9.63
CA GLN A 106 1.98 15.53 -8.84
C GLN A 106 2.67 15.46 -7.47
N GLY A 107 4.00 15.56 -7.41
CA GLY A 107 4.76 15.52 -6.16
C GLY A 107 4.38 16.63 -5.18
N GLU A 108 4.13 17.86 -5.65
CA GLU A 108 3.68 18.95 -4.78
C GLU A 108 2.30 18.69 -4.18
N ARG A 109 1.38 18.12 -4.97
CA ARG A 109 0.03 17.78 -4.49
C ARG A 109 0.08 16.65 -3.46
N GLU A 110 0.92 15.64 -3.70
CA GLU A 110 1.14 14.54 -2.77
C GLU A 110 1.76 15.03 -1.47
N PHE A 111 2.76 15.90 -1.55
CA PHE A 111 3.35 16.56 -0.39
C PHE A 111 2.30 17.28 0.44
N GLN A 112 1.50 18.15 -0.21
CA GLN A 112 0.49 18.94 0.47
C GLN A 112 -0.59 18.05 1.09
N ALA A 113 -1.03 17.02 0.37
CA ALA A 113 -2.01 16.06 0.86
C ALA A 113 -1.47 15.29 2.07
N GLU A 114 -0.23 14.80 2.02
CA GLU A 114 0.40 14.15 3.17
C GLU A 114 0.48 15.14 4.33
N VAL A 115 1.16 16.28 4.21
CA VAL A 115 1.32 17.24 5.31
C VAL A 115 -0.02 17.69 5.90
N GLU A 116 -1.06 17.92 5.11
CA GLU A 116 -2.38 18.35 5.62
C GLU A 116 -3.13 17.24 6.36
N ILE A 117 -3.08 16.01 5.85
CA ILE A 117 -3.86 14.87 6.33
C ILE A 117 -3.10 14.11 7.42
N ILE A 118 -1.87 13.65 7.10
CA ILE A 118 -1.13 12.71 7.95
C ILE A 118 -0.64 13.37 9.24
N SER A 119 -0.40 14.69 9.24
CA SER A 119 0.06 15.43 10.44
C SER A 119 -0.97 15.45 11.57
N ARG A 120 -2.25 15.18 11.26
CA ARG A 120 -3.36 15.25 12.22
C ARG A 120 -3.82 13.89 12.70
N VAL A 121 -3.32 12.81 12.11
CA VAL A 121 -3.78 11.45 12.40
C VAL A 121 -2.71 10.67 13.16
N HIS A 122 -3.13 10.03 14.24
CA HIS A 122 -2.24 9.25 15.09
C HIS A 122 -2.96 7.97 15.47
N HIS A 123 -2.51 6.85 14.91
CA HIS A 123 -3.10 5.56 15.15
C HIS A 123 -2.07 4.45 15.00
N LYS A 124 -2.13 3.43 15.87
CA LYS A 124 -1.11 2.36 15.93
C LYS A 124 -0.93 1.58 14.62
N HIS A 125 -1.98 1.51 13.80
CA HIS A 125 -1.97 0.83 12.50
C HIS A 125 -1.75 1.77 11.31
N LEU A 126 -1.30 2.99 11.54
CA LEU A 126 -0.86 3.93 10.50
C LEU A 126 0.61 4.28 10.74
N VAL A 127 1.35 4.57 9.67
CA VAL A 127 2.70 5.12 9.77
C VAL A 127 2.60 6.60 10.14
N SER A 128 3.26 6.98 11.22
CA SER A 128 3.22 8.33 11.76
C SER A 128 4.22 9.23 11.05
N LEU A 129 3.77 10.40 10.60
CA LEU A 129 4.66 11.47 10.14
C LEU A 129 5.27 12.16 11.35
N VAL A 130 6.60 12.19 11.39
CA VAL A 130 7.40 12.85 12.42
C VAL A 130 7.60 14.33 12.08
N GLY A 131 7.75 14.63 10.79
CA GLY A 131 7.91 16.00 10.32
C GLY A 131 8.09 16.09 8.81
N TYR A 132 8.41 17.28 8.32
CA TYR A 132 8.64 17.53 6.90
C TYR A 132 9.72 18.61 6.69
N CYS A 133 10.27 18.68 5.49
CA CYS A 133 11.22 19.70 5.07
C CYS A 133 10.82 20.27 3.71
N ILE A 134 10.91 21.60 3.61
CA ILE A 134 10.74 22.36 2.38
C ILE A 134 12.05 23.12 2.15
N HIS A 135 12.77 22.80 1.07
CA HIS A 135 14.03 23.45 0.73
C HIS A 135 14.10 23.72 -0.78
N GLY A 136 13.84 24.96 -1.20
CA GLY A 136 13.70 25.29 -2.63
C GLY A 136 12.56 24.49 -3.28
N SER A 137 12.89 23.73 -4.33
CA SER A 137 12.00 22.76 -4.99
C SER A 137 11.88 21.43 -4.26
N ALA A 138 12.81 21.12 -3.35
CA ALA A 138 12.82 19.86 -2.64
C ALA A 138 11.69 19.79 -1.61
N ARG A 139 11.02 18.64 -1.59
CA ARG A 139 9.95 18.28 -0.66
C ARG A 139 10.30 16.96 -0.01
N LEU A 140 10.53 16.96 1.31
CA LEU A 140 10.88 15.77 2.06
C LEU A 140 9.87 15.55 3.20
N LEU A 141 9.49 14.30 3.39
CA LEU A 141 8.61 13.85 4.45
C LEU A 141 9.38 12.90 5.35
N VAL A 142 9.26 13.07 6.66
CA VAL A 142 9.98 12.33 7.67
C VAL A 142 9.01 11.47 8.44
N TYR A 143 9.13 10.16 8.30
CA TYR A 143 8.28 9.17 8.93
C TYR A 143 9.00 8.43 10.04
N GLU A 144 8.24 7.80 10.94
CA GLU A 144 8.79 6.73 11.76
C GLU A 144 9.35 5.62 10.87
N PHE A 145 10.50 5.05 11.23
CA PHE A 145 11.02 3.87 10.54
C PHE A 145 10.28 2.62 10.98
N VAL A 146 9.81 1.82 10.01
CA VAL A 146 9.11 0.56 10.25
C VAL A 146 9.99 -0.61 9.77
N PRO A 147 10.45 -1.50 10.67
CA PRO A 147 11.64 -2.33 10.45
C PRO A 147 11.46 -3.61 9.62
N ASN A 148 10.25 -4.16 9.50
CA ASN A 148 10.02 -5.45 8.84
C ASN A 148 9.48 -5.31 7.41
N ASN A 149 9.92 -4.29 6.67
CA ASN A 149 9.56 -4.08 5.26
C ASN A 149 8.03 -4.06 5.00
N THR A 150 7.64 -4.18 3.73
CA THR A 150 6.24 -4.20 3.28
C THR A 150 5.64 -5.60 3.34
N LEU A 151 4.31 -5.70 3.39
CA LEU A 151 3.60 -6.96 3.23
C LEU A 151 3.91 -7.60 1.87
N GLU A 152 4.05 -6.80 0.81
CA GLU A 152 4.44 -7.27 -0.52
C GLU A 152 5.80 -7.99 -0.50
N PHE A 153 6.78 -7.47 0.23
CA PHE A 153 8.08 -8.12 0.42
C PHE A 153 7.91 -9.54 0.98
N HIS A 154 7.09 -9.71 2.02
CA HIS A 154 6.90 -11.03 2.64
C HIS A 154 6.04 -11.98 1.81
N LEU A 155 5.04 -11.46 1.07
CA LEU A 155 4.17 -12.31 0.25
C LEU A 155 4.82 -12.75 -1.06
N HIS A 156 5.55 -11.85 -1.71
CA HIS A 156 6.04 -12.02 -3.09
C HIS A 156 7.56 -11.97 -3.23
N GLY A 157 8.30 -11.60 -2.19
CA GLY A 157 9.75 -11.58 -2.20
C GLY A 157 10.34 -12.98 -2.41
N THR A 158 11.37 -13.05 -3.27
CA THR A 158 12.08 -14.31 -3.52
C THR A 158 12.83 -14.75 -2.26
N GLY A 159 12.72 -16.02 -1.91
CA GLY A 159 13.42 -16.61 -0.76
C GLY A 159 12.87 -16.20 0.61
N GLN A 160 11.75 -15.48 0.67
CA GLN A 160 11.15 -15.13 1.96
C GLN A 160 10.50 -16.35 2.63
N PRO A 161 10.61 -16.46 3.97
CA PRO A 161 9.83 -17.42 4.73
C PRO A 161 8.33 -17.27 4.47
N VAL A 162 7.60 -18.37 4.58
CA VAL A 162 6.14 -18.35 4.44
C VAL A 162 5.57 -17.61 5.64
N LEU A 163 4.84 -16.52 5.43
CA LEU A 163 4.02 -15.92 6.49
C LEU A 163 2.96 -16.94 6.91
N GLU A 164 2.99 -17.34 8.18
CA GLU A 164 2.01 -18.26 8.77
C GLU A 164 0.62 -17.61 8.83
N TRP A 165 -0.42 -18.47 8.85
CA TRP A 165 -1.81 -18.04 8.74
C TRP A 165 -2.24 -17.02 9.80
N GLU A 166 -1.90 -17.26 11.06
CA GLU A 166 -2.23 -16.36 12.18
C GLU A 166 -1.67 -14.95 11.94
N THR A 167 -0.42 -14.86 11.46
CA THR A 167 0.21 -13.58 11.13
C THR A 167 -0.51 -12.88 9.97
N ARG A 168 -0.95 -13.61 8.94
CA ARG A 168 -1.72 -13.03 7.83
C ARG A 168 -3.06 -12.45 8.31
N LEU A 169 -3.78 -13.19 9.16
CA LEU A 169 -5.03 -12.71 9.74
C LEU A 169 -4.80 -11.48 10.61
N LYS A 170 -3.76 -11.49 11.47
CA LYS A 170 -3.35 -10.34 12.28
C LYS A 170 -3.08 -9.10 11.41
N ILE A 171 -2.35 -9.26 10.31
CA ILE A 171 -2.03 -8.18 9.37
C ILE A 171 -3.30 -7.65 8.69
N ALA A 172 -4.20 -8.54 8.25
CA ALA A 172 -5.47 -8.16 7.64
C ALA A 172 -6.35 -7.34 8.62
N ILE A 173 -6.46 -7.80 9.87
CA ILE A 173 -7.18 -7.09 10.94
C ILE A 173 -6.54 -5.72 11.21
N GLY A 174 -5.21 -5.67 11.37
CA GLY A 174 -4.49 -4.42 11.62
C GLY A 174 -4.68 -3.39 10.49
N SER A 175 -4.58 -3.85 9.24
CA SER A 175 -4.82 -3.02 8.05
C SER A 175 -6.26 -2.49 8.02
N ALA A 176 -7.24 -3.35 8.33
CA ALA A 176 -8.65 -2.96 8.40
C ALA A 176 -8.92 -1.96 9.53
N LYS A 177 -8.27 -2.11 10.69
CA LYS A 177 -8.35 -1.15 11.81
C LYS A 177 -7.79 0.21 11.44
N GLY A 178 -6.63 0.26 10.77
CA GLY A 178 -6.07 1.52 10.27
C GLY A 178 -7.03 2.24 9.32
N LEU A 179 -7.65 1.50 8.41
CA LEU A 179 -8.65 2.05 7.48
C LEU A 179 -9.97 2.45 8.16
N ALA A 180 -10.44 1.69 9.14
CA ALA A 180 -11.63 2.04 9.92
C ALA A 180 -11.45 3.39 10.63
N TYR A 181 -10.29 3.58 11.27
CA TYR A 181 -9.95 4.84 11.91
C TYR A 181 -9.99 6.04 10.93
N LEU A 182 -9.41 5.90 9.73
CA LEU A 182 -9.45 6.95 8.70
C LEU A 182 -10.87 7.27 8.21
N HIS A 183 -11.70 6.24 8.06
CA HIS A 183 -13.02 6.35 7.44
C HIS A 183 -14.12 6.78 8.42
N GLU A 184 -13.97 6.44 9.70
CA GLU A 184 -15.04 6.48 10.69
C GLU A 184 -14.70 7.34 11.90
N ASP A 185 -13.43 7.41 12.31
CA ASP A 185 -13.01 8.15 13.51
C ASP A 185 -12.38 9.51 13.19
N CYS A 186 -11.83 9.68 11.98
CA CYS A 186 -11.28 10.96 11.54
C CYS A 186 -12.38 11.93 11.09
N HIS A 187 -12.25 13.19 11.48
CA HIS A 187 -13.13 14.28 11.05
C HIS A 187 -12.32 15.49 10.55
N PRO A 188 -12.42 15.85 9.26
CA PRO A 188 -13.22 15.21 8.20
C PRO A 188 -12.77 13.77 7.89
N ARG A 189 -13.68 12.98 7.29
CA ARG A 189 -13.38 11.61 6.84
C ARG A 189 -12.22 11.62 5.85
N ILE A 190 -11.27 10.70 6.00
CA ILE A 190 -10.11 10.56 5.10
C ILE A 190 -10.28 9.30 4.26
N ILE A 191 -10.10 9.40 2.93
CA ILE A 191 -10.00 8.23 2.04
C ILE A 191 -8.56 8.12 1.54
N HIS A 192 -7.92 6.98 1.78
CA HIS A 192 -6.50 6.74 1.42
C HIS A 192 -6.25 6.65 -0.09
N ARG A 193 -7.16 6.02 -0.85
CA ARG A 193 -7.14 5.84 -2.32
C ARG A 193 -5.99 5.00 -2.94
N ASP A 194 -5.00 4.56 -2.18
CA ASP A 194 -3.88 3.75 -2.70
C ASP A 194 -3.51 2.57 -1.79
N ILE A 195 -4.53 1.78 -1.43
CA ILE A 195 -4.32 0.59 -0.62
C ILE A 195 -3.82 -0.57 -1.49
N LYS A 196 -2.62 -1.05 -1.17
CA LYS A 196 -1.92 -2.16 -1.82
C LYS A 196 -0.91 -2.77 -0.84
N ALA A 197 -0.43 -3.98 -1.13
CA ALA A 197 0.50 -4.69 -0.24
C ALA A 197 1.85 -3.97 -0.04
N SER A 198 2.30 -3.18 -1.02
CA SER A 198 3.50 -2.32 -0.91
C SER A 198 3.32 -1.13 0.05
N ASN A 199 2.07 -0.76 0.36
CA ASN A 199 1.72 0.35 1.26
C ASN A 199 1.28 -0.13 2.65
N ILE A 200 1.54 -1.39 2.99
CA ILE A 200 1.33 -1.96 4.32
C ILE A 200 2.71 -2.36 4.85
N LEU A 201 3.26 -1.58 5.77
CA LEU A 201 4.53 -1.88 6.44
C LEU A 201 4.28 -2.74 7.68
N LEU A 202 5.28 -3.51 8.09
CA LEU A 202 5.20 -4.40 9.25
C LEU A 202 6.19 -3.97 10.34
N ASP A 203 5.71 -3.82 11.57
CA ASP A 203 6.59 -3.54 12.70
C ASP A 203 7.29 -4.81 13.23
N HIS A 204 8.09 -4.68 14.30
CA HIS A 204 8.81 -5.79 14.93
C HIS A 204 7.90 -6.97 15.34
N ASN A 205 6.63 -6.70 15.65
CA ASN A 205 5.65 -7.68 16.08
C ASN A 205 4.75 -8.16 14.94
N PHE A 206 5.11 -7.83 13.69
CA PHE A 206 4.30 -8.05 12.49
C PHE A 206 2.90 -7.40 12.62
N GLU A 207 2.80 -6.27 13.34
CA GLU A 207 1.60 -5.43 13.27
C GLU A 207 1.63 -4.61 11.98
N ALA A 208 0.49 -4.56 11.29
CA ALA A 208 0.34 -3.79 10.08
C ALA A 208 0.29 -2.28 10.39
N LYS A 209 1.04 -1.50 9.60
CA LYS A 209 1.01 -0.04 9.54
C LYS A 209 0.78 0.42 8.11
N VAL A 210 -0.37 1.04 7.86
CA VAL A 210 -0.71 1.59 6.54
C VAL A 210 0.10 2.86 6.29
N SER A 211 0.71 2.95 5.12
CA SER A 211 1.62 4.02 4.71
C SER A 211 1.21 4.65 3.37
N ASP A 212 1.90 5.73 2.99
CA ASP A 212 1.80 6.38 1.67
C ASP A 212 0.47 7.10 1.40
N PHE A 213 0.30 8.25 2.06
CA PHE A 213 -0.90 9.08 2.01
C PHE A 213 -0.88 10.14 0.90
N GLY A 214 0.06 10.07 -0.05
CA GLY A 214 0.18 11.02 -1.16
C GLY A 214 -1.10 11.17 -1.98
N LEU A 215 -1.87 10.08 -2.07
CA LEU A 215 -3.18 10.09 -2.70
C LEU A 215 -4.33 10.16 -1.70
N ALA A 216 -4.12 10.46 -0.42
CA ALA A 216 -5.24 10.60 0.50
C ALA A 216 -6.10 11.83 0.14
N LYS A 217 -7.37 11.82 0.56
CA LYS A 217 -8.28 12.97 0.41
C LYS A 217 -9.24 13.06 1.59
N SER A 218 -9.30 14.23 2.19
CA SER A 218 -10.33 14.60 3.16
C SER A 218 -11.64 14.94 2.45
N ILE A 219 -12.76 14.39 2.94
CA ILE A 219 -14.09 14.76 2.49
C ILE A 219 -14.68 15.70 3.53
N SER A 220 -14.75 16.99 3.22
CA SER A 220 -15.48 17.97 4.02
C SER A 220 -16.97 17.91 3.72
N ASP A 221 -17.82 17.96 4.75
CA ASP A 221 -19.28 17.94 4.65
C ASP A 221 -19.89 19.15 3.90
N ALA A 222 -19.08 20.17 3.57
CA ALA A 222 -19.51 21.41 2.91
C ALA A 222 -19.80 21.29 1.40
N SER A 223 -19.45 20.18 0.74
CA SER A 223 -19.94 19.85 -0.61
C SER A 223 -21.11 18.87 -0.50
N THR A 224 -22.23 19.35 0.03
CA THR A 224 -23.45 18.58 0.26
C THR A 224 -23.99 17.98 -1.03
N SER A 225 -24.35 16.69 -0.95
CA SER A 225 -24.96 15.82 -1.98
C SER A 225 -24.05 15.00 -2.90
N SER A 226 -22.79 14.77 -2.55
CA SER A 226 -21.95 13.79 -3.26
C SER A 226 -21.26 12.83 -2.30
N THR A 227 -21.93 11.72 -1.97
CA THR A 227 -21.29 10.55 -1.31
C THR A 227 -20.28 9.85 -2.23
N HIS A 228 -20.21 10.25 -3.50
CA HIS A 228 -19.31 9.73 -4.52
C HIS A 228 -18.30 10.78 -4.92
N ILE A 229 -17.02 10.46 -4.80
CA ILE A 229 -15.97 11.26 -5.41
C ILE A 229 -15.80 10.78 -6.86
N SER A 230 -16.24 11.57 -7.84
CA SER A 230 -15.73 11.43 -9.22
C SER A 230 -14.27 11.83 -9.25
N THR A 231 -13.39 10.89 -8.92
CA THR A 231 -11.95 10.98 -9.18
C THR A 231 -11.64 10.20 -10.45
N ARG A 232 -10.57 10.59 -11.16
CA ARG A 232 -9.98 9.71 -12.18
C ARG A 232 -9.82 8.33 -11.55
N VAL A 233 -10.16 7.28 -12.29
CA VAL A 233 -10.02 5.93 -11.75
C VAL A 233 -8.55 5.71 -11.41
N MET A 234 -8.29 5.56 -10.12
CA MET A 234 -6.99 5.21 -9.56
C MET A 234 -7.19 3.88 -8.83
N GLY A 235 -6.35 2.91 -9.15
CA GLY A 235 -6.44 1.53 -8.66
C GLY A 235 -6.32 0.49 -9.77
N THR A 236 -5.92 -0.71 -9.40
CA THR A 236 -5.69 -1.83 -10.33
C THR A 236 -7.02 -2.48 -10.72
N PHE A 237 -7.67 -1.98 -11.78
CA PHE A 237 -8.90 -2.58 -12.35
C PHE A 237 -8.81 -4.10 -12.53
N GLY A 238 -7.61 -4.63 -12.79
CA GLY A 238 -7.36 -6.06 -12.95
C GLY A 238 -7.60 -6.89 -11.69
N LEU A 239 -7.31 -6.37 -10.49
CA LEU A 239 -7.39 -7.17 -9.26
C LEU A 239 -8.84 -7.50 -8.88
N VAL A 240 -9.73 -6.51 -8.93
CA VAL A 240 -11.16 -6.69 -8.61
C VAL A 240 -11.83 -7.62 -9.62
N ALA A 241 -11.52 -7.45 -10.91
CA ALA A 241 -12.06 -8.30 -11.96
C ALA A 241 -11.59 -9.76 -11.81
N TRP A 242 -10.33 -9.96 -11.42
CA TRP A 242 -9.76 -11.29 -11.16
C TRP A 242 -10.31 -11.95 -9.89
N ALA A 243 -10.39 -11.20 -8.77
CA ALA A 243 -10.71 -11.77 -7.47
C ALA A 243 -12.18 -12.20 -7.33
N ARG A 244 -13.11 -11.45 -7.92
CA ARG A 244 -14.56 -11.67 -7.75
C ARG A 244 -15.06 -13.08 -8.12
N PRO A 245 -14.80 -13.61 -9.32
CA PRO A 245 -15.25 -14.95 -9.66
C PRO A 245 -14.63 -16.02 -8.75
N LEU A 246 -13.36 -15.88 -8.38
CA LEU A 246 -12.66 -16.83 -7.52
C LEU A 246 -13.21 -16.84 -6.09
N LEU A 247 -13.44 -15.65 -5.51
CA LEU A 247 -14.02 -15.51 -4.18
C LEU A 247 -15.45 -16.05 -4.13
N THR A 248 -16.24 -15.77 -5.17
CA THR A 248 -17.61 -16.29 -5.32
C THR A 248 -17.61 -17.81 -5.30
N GLN A 249 -16.84 -18.42 -6.19
CA GLN A 249 -16.80 -19.86 -6.32
C GLN A 249 -16.28 -20.55 -5.06
N ALA A 250 -15.23 -20.00 -4.43
CA ALA A 250 -14.68 -20.56 -3.21
C ALA A 250 -15.67 -20.54 -2.03
N LEU A 251 -16.49 -19.48 -1.93
CA LEU A 251 -17.52 -19.37 -0.89
C LEU A 251 -18.73 -20.27 -1.16
N GLU A 252 -19.09 -20.51 -2.42
CA GLU A 252 -20.18 -21.43 -2.80
C GLU A 252 -19.79 -22.90 -2.60
N ASP A 253 -18.61 -23.28 -3.07
CA ASP A 253 -18.14 -24.68 -3.03
C ASP A 253 -17.49 -25.04 -1.67
N GLY A 254 -17.19 -24.05 -0.83
CA GLY A 254 -16.41 -24.23 0.40
C GLY A 254 -14.95 -24.63 0.14
N ASN A 255 -14.47 -24.47 -1.10
CA ASN A 255 -13.12 -24.84 -1.52
C ASN A 255 -12.24 -23.60 -1.75
N PHE A 256 -11.23 -23.43 -0.90
CA PHE A 256 -10.32 -22.28 -0.92
C PHE A 256 -8.97 -22.57 -1.59
N GLU A 257 -8.75 -23.75 -2.17
CA GLU A 257 -7.45 -24.16 -2.74
C GLU A 257 -6.97 -23.21 -3.85
N ALA A 258 -7.89 -22.65 -4.63
CA ALA A 258 -7.57 -21.69 -5.70
C ALA A 258 -7.18 -20.29 -5.17
N LEU A 259 -7.52 -19.98 -3.91
CA LEU A 259 -7.26 -18.68 -3.28
C LEU A 259 -6.02 -18.70 -2.38
N ILE A 260 -5.75 -19.84 -1.73
CA ILE A 260 -4.70 -19.93 -0.73
C ILE A 260 -3.30 -19.95 -1.37
N ASP A 261 -2.33 -19.36 -0.67
CA ASP A 261 -0.91 -19.53 -0.98
C ASP A 261 -0.55 -21.03 -0.84
N PRO A 262 -0.13 -21.72 -1.91
CA PRO A 262 0.19 -23.13 -1.86
C PRO A 262 1.28 -23.48 -0.83
N ARG A 263 2.12 -22.51 -0.46
CA ARG A 263 3.18 -22.71 0.54
C ARG A 263 2.65 -22.83 1.97
N LEU A 264 1.43 -22.35 2.25
CA LEU A 264 0.75 -22.61 3.52
C LEU A 264 0.31 -24.07 3.64
N GLY A 265 0.08 -24.75 2.51
CA GLY A 265 -0.57 -26.06 2.49
C GLY A 265 -1.91 -26.00 3.23
N PHE A 266 -2.12 -26.89 4.19
CA PHE A 266 -3.32 -26.95 5.04
C PHE A 266 -3.15 -26.25 6.40
N ARG A 267 -2.11 -25.43 6.59
CA ARG A 267 -1.85 -24.73 7.86
C ARG A 267 -2.69 -23.45 8.00
N TYR A 268 -4.00 -23.59 8.02
CA TYR A 268 -4.94 -22.49 8.25
C TYR A 268 -6.23 -23.01 8.88
N ASN A 269 -6.96 -22.12 9.55
CA ASN A 269 -8.29 -22.43 10.05
C ASN A 269 -9.33 -22.18 8.95
N SER A 270 -10.07 -23.20 8.55
CA SER A 270 -11.08 -23.09 7.47
C SER A 270 -12.19 -22.09 7.77
N SER A 271 -12.59 -21.92 9.04
CA SER A 271 -13.62 -20.96 9.43
C SER A 271 -13.10 -19.52 9.32
N GLU A 272 -11.86 -19.27 9.75
CA GLU A 272 -11.22 -17.96 9.59
C GLU A 272 -10.95 -17.64 8.12
N MET A 273 -10.57 -18.64 7.32
CA MET A 273 -10.41 -18.50 5.87
C MET A 273 -11.73 -18.11 5.20
N ALA A 274 -12.82 -18.79 5.55
CA ALA A 274 -14.14 -18.46 5.04
C ALA A 274 -14.54 -17.02 5.43
N SER A 275 -14.24 -16.60 6.66
CA SER A 275 -14.47 -15.21 7.10
C SER A 275 -13.64 -14.21 6.28
N MET A 276 -12.34 -14.46 6.09
CA MET A 276 -11.45 -13.59 5.33
C MET A 276 -11.88 -13.49 3.85
N ALA A 277 -12.21 -14.62 3.22
CA ALA A 277 -12.72 -14.67 1.85
C ALA A 277 -14.07 -13.94 1.73
N GLY A 278 -14.96 -14.11 2.71
CA GLY A 278 -16.24 -13.40 2.78
C GLY A 278 -16.09 -11.89 2.91
N CYS A 279 -15.19 -11.44 3.79
CA CYS A 279 -14.82 -10.03 3.92
C CYS A 279 -14.29 -9.47 2.59
N ALA A 280 -13.36 -10.17 1.95
CA ALA A 280 -12.80 -9.77 0.67
C ALA A 280 -13.90 -9.66 -0.41
N ALA A 281 -14.78 -10.66 -0.51
CA ALA A 281 -15.91 -10.69 -1.45
C ALA A 281 -16.88 -9.51 -1.25
N ALA A 282 -17.19 -9.17 0.00
CA ALA A 282 -18.02 -8.03 0.34
C ALA A 282 -17.35 -6.70 -0.03
N CYS A 283 -16.03 -6.55 0.21
CA CYS A 283 -15.28 -5.35 -0.14
C CYS A 283 -15.19 -5.09 -1.65
N VAL A 284 -15.13 -6.15 -2.48
CA VAL A 284 -15.02 -6.02 -3.95
C VAL A 284 -16.38 -5.99 -4.67
N HIS A 285 -17.48 -5.89 -3.92
CA HIS A 285 -18.83 -5.86 -4.47
C HIS A 285 -19.00 -4.74 -5.52
N PRO A 286 -19.71 -4.95 -6.66
CA PRO A 286 -19.79 -3.97 -7.75
C PRO A 286 -20.48 -2.68 -7.31
N SER A 287 -21.58 -2.81 -6.56
CA SER A 287 -22.24 -1.67 -5.95
C SER A 287 -21.49 -1.26 -4.68
N SER A 288 -20.99 -0.03 -4.65
CA SER A 288 -20.34 0.56 -3.48
C SER A 288 -21.30 0.76 -2.31
N TRP A 289 -22.60 0.89 -2.57
CA TRP A 289 -23.64 1.03 -1.55
C TRP A 289 -23.86 -0.24 -0.71
N ILE A 290 -23.45 -1.40 -1.24
CA ILE A 290 -23.57 -2.70 -0.58
C ILE A 290 -22.27 -3.07 0.15
N ARG A 291 -21.15 -2.39 -0.15
CA ARG A 291 -19.88 -2.67 0.51
C ARG A 291 -19.99 -2.27 1.99
N PRO A 292 -19.51 -3.13 2.91
CA PRO A 292 -19.59 -2.85 4.34
C PRO A 292 -18.64 -1.72 4.74
N ARG A 293 -18.87 -1.16 5.93
CA ARG A 293 -17.91 -0.28 6.61
C ARG A 293 -16.68 -1.05 7.03
N MET A 294 -15.55 -0.36 7.21
CA MET A 294 -14.32 -1.01 7.61
C MET A 294 -14.40 -1.53 9.05
N SER A 295 -15.15 -0.87 9.94
CA SER A 295 -15.47 -1.38 11.28
C SER A 295 -16.20 -2.73 11.25
N GLN A 296 -17.13 -2.94 10.31
CA GLN A 296 -17.81 -4.22 10.12
C GLN A 296 -16.84 -5.31 9.64
N ILE A 297 -15.91 -4.95 8.74
CA ILE A 297 -14.86 -5.87 8.29
C ILE A 297 -13.94 -6.27 9.44
N VAL A 298 -13.54 -5.32 10.29
CA VAL A 298 -12.74 -5.62 11.50
C VAL A 298 -13.47 -6.63 12.38
N HIS A 299 -14.75 -6.39 12.67
CA HIS A 299 -15.53 -7.26 13.53
C HIS A 299 -15.71 -8.67 12.96
N ALA A 300 -15.89 -8.80 11.64
CA ALA A 300 -15.99 -10.10 10.99
C ALA A 300 -14.65 -10.87 10.98
N LEU A 301 -13.52 -10.18 10.75
CA LEU A 301 -12.19 -10.80 10.81
C LEU A 301 -11.79 -11.23 12.22
N GLU A 302 -12.27 -10.52 13.26
CA GLU A 302 -12.08 -10.90 14.66
C GLU A 302 -13.01 -12.03 15.14
N GLY A 303 -13.87 -12.54 14.26
CA GLY A 303 -14.81 -13.63 14.56
C GLY A 303 -16.08 -13.18 15.29
N GLY A 304 -16.33 -11.88 15.42
CA GLY A 304 -17.52 -11.32 16.05
C GLY A 304 -18.77 -11.29 15.14
N MET A 305 -18.60 -11.50 13.84
CA MET A 305 -19.68 -11.46 12.84
C MET A 305 -19.46 -12.51 11.75
N SER A 306 -20.53 -13.14 11.26
CA SER A 306 -20.42 -14.03 10.10
C SER A 306 -20.32 -13.23 8.79
N ALA A 307 -19.63 -13.77 7.79
CA ALA A 307 -19.56 -13.15 6.47
C ALA A 307 -20.94 -12.93 5.81
N GLN A 308 -21.96 -13.70 6.20
CA GLN A 308 -23.33 -13.55 5.71
C GLN A 308 -24.02 -12.31 6.29
N ASP A 309 -23.63 -11.89 7.48
CA ASP A 309 -24.17 -10.72 8.17
C ASP A 309 -23.56 -9.41 7.67
N LEU A 310 -22.38 -9.46 7.02
CA LEU A 310 -21.75 -8.29 6.38
C LEU A 310 -22.63 -7.66 5.30
N TYR A 311 -23.49 -8.45 4.66
CA TYR A 311 -24.45 -7.98 3.65
C TYR A 311 -25.74 -7.39 4.25
N GLY A 312 -25.90 -7.40 5.57
CA GLY A 312 -27.21 -7.30 6.22
C GLY A 312 -27.27 -6.40 7.45
N SER A 313 -27.29 -5.08 7.24
CA SER A 313 -28.06 -4.18 8.12
C SER A 313 -29.14 -3.38 7.36
N SER A 314 -29.30 -3.59 6.04
CA SER A 314 -30.31 -2.87 5.24
C SER A 314 -31.24 -3.73 4.38
N VAL A 315 -31.10 -5.06 4.30
CA VAL A 315 -31.98 -5.90 3.44
C VAL A 315 -32.31 -7.28 4.04
N SER A 316 -33.60 -7.67 3.95
CA SER A 316 -34.17 -8.92 4.45
C SER A 316 -33.65 -10.18 3.73
N SER A 317 -33.66 -11.31 4.43
CA SER A 317 -33.06 -12.59 4.01
C SER A 317 -33.52 -13.12 2.66
N SER A 318 -34.77 -12.85 2.24
CA SER A 318 -35.30 -13.36 0.97
C SER A 318 -34.80 -12.59 -0.25
N SER A 319 -34.33 -11.35 -0.10
CA SER A 319 -33.77 -10.56 -1.21
C SER A 319 -32.27 -10.76 -1.41
N ARG A 320 -31.57 -11.40 -0.46
CA ARG A 320 -30.10 -11.60 -0.48
C ARG A 320 -29.65 -12.54 -1.60
N THR A 321 -30.36 -13.64 -1.82
CA THR A 321 -30.10 -14.61 -2.90
C THR A 321 -30.54 -14.10 -4.27
N TYR A 322 -31.59 -13.26 -4.31
CA TYR A 322 -32.06 -12.65 -5.55
C TYR A 322 -31.08 -11.60 -6.06
N HIS A 323 -30.54 -10.74 -5.20
CA HIS A 323 -29.66 -9.66 -5.66
C HIS A 323 -28.29 -10.16 -6.13
N TYR A 324 -27.79 -11.24 -5.53
CA TYR A 324 -26.57 -11.90 -5.98
C TYR A 324 -26.76 -12.57 -7.36
N LYS A 325 -27.86 -13.30 -7.56
CA LYS A 325 -28.19 -13.98 -8.83
C LYS A 325 -28.57 -13.04 -9.97
N GLU A 326 -29.29 -11.94 -9.71
CA GLU A 326 -29.61 -10.95 -10.74
C GLU A 326 -28.39 -10.15 -11.22
N ASN A 327 -27.47 -9.78 -10.31
CA ASN A 327 -26.29 -9.02 -10.69
C ASN A 327 -25.32 -9.84 -11.56
N MET A 328 -25.30 -11.17 -11.42
CA MET A 328 -24.59 -12.05 -12.35
C MET A 328 -25.23 -12.12 -13.73
N LYS A 329 -26.57 -12.07 -13.82
CA LYS A 329 -27.29 -12.03 -15.10
C LYS A 329 -27.05 -10.72 -15.85
N ASN A 330 -27.02 -9.58 -15.14
CA ASN A 330 -26.73 -8.28 -15.75
C ASN A 330 -25.28 -8.15 -16.24
N PHE A 331 -24.31 -8.77 -15.55
CA PHE A 331 -22.92 -8.82 -16.02
C PHE A 331 -22.75 -9.73 -17.24
N ASN A 332 -23.44 -10.89 -17.26
CA ASN A 332 -23.45 -11.78 -18.43
C ASN A 332 -24.16 -11.14 -19.64
N MET A 333 -25.21 -10.33 -19.43
CA MET A 333 -25.85 -9.55 -20.49
C MET A 333 -24.90 -8.50 -21.10
N ALA A 334 -24.13 -7.78 -20.28
CA ALA A 334 -23.14 -6.81 -20.77
C ALA A 334 -22.00 -7.46 -21.58
N ARG A 335 -21.75 -8.76 -21.38
CA ARG A 335 -20.81 -9.56 -22.19
C ARG A 335 -21.40 -10.04 -23.51
N GLY A 336 -22.71 -10.23 -23.58
CA GLY A 336 -23.43 -10.63 -24.80
C GLY A 336 -23.59 -9.49 -25.82
N SER A 337 -23.51 -8.23 -25.39
CA SER A 337 -23.63 -7.06 -26.28
C SER A 337 -22.33 -6.69 -27.02
N ALA A 338 -21.22 -7.38 -26.73
CA ALA A 338 -19.89 -7.07 -27.29
C ALA A 338 -19.38 -8.14 -28.27
N GLN A 339 -20.24 -9.04 -28.76
CA GLN A 339 -19.86 -10.14 -29.65
C GLN A 339 -20.61 -10.22 -30.98
N ASP A 340 -21.41 -9.22 -31.33
CA ASP A 340 -21.97 -9.10 -32.68
C ASP A 340 -21.19 -8.06 -33.49
N GLY A 341 -20.09 -8.50 -34.08
CA GLY A 341 -19.31 -7.67 -34.97
C GLY A 341 -17.97 -8.26 -35.38
N ILE A 342 -17.94 -9.51 -35.86
CA ILE A 342 -16.97 -10.00 -36.87
C ILE A 342 -17.57 -11.26 -37.50
N SER A 343 -18.00 -11.17 -38.76
CA SER A 343 -17.85 -12.25 -39.72
C SER A 343 -17.29 -11.64 -41.01
N GLY A 344 -16.10 -12.11 -41.38
CA GLY A 344 -15.32 -11.56 -42.48
C GLY A 344 -15.79 -12.05 -43.84
N ASN A 345 -15.32 -11.38 -44.89
CA ASN A 345 -14.96 -12.08 -46.11
C ASN A 345 -13.80 -11.38 -46.84
N THR A 346 -12.94 -12.24 -47.36
CA THR A 346 -11.67 -12.03 -48.06
C THR A 346 -11.81 -11.36 -49.42
N GLY A 347 -10.83 -10.54 -49.83
CA GLY A 347 -10.69 -10.08 -51.21
C GLY A 347 -9.52 -9.12 -51.42
N THR A 348 -8.48 -9.61 -52.08
CA THR A 348 -7.27 -8.95 -52.62
C THR A 348 -7.57 -7.75 -53.54
N THR A 349 -6.73 -6.68 -53.50
CA THR A 349 -5.81 -6.19 -54.57
C THR A 349 -5.43 -4.69 -54.43
N SER A 350 -4.11 -4.43 -54.44
CA SER A 350 -3.30 -3.33 -55.04
C SER A 350 -3.97 -2.02 -55.55
N GLU A 351 -3.52 -0.85 -55.06
CA GLU A 351 -2.64 0.16 -55.72
C GLU A 351 -3.29 1.16 -56.71
N TYR A 352 -2.96 2.45 -56.46
CA TYR A 352 -2.85 3.61 -57.36
C TYR A 352 -4.06 4.10 -58.22
N GLY A 353 -4.38 5.39 -58.08
CA GLY A 353 -5.12 6.16 -59.11
C GLY A 353 -5.63 7.53 -58.66
N LEU A 354 -5.03 8.59 -59.19
CA LEU A 354 -5.25 10.03 -58.94
C LEU A 354 -6.48 10.60 -59.69
N ASN A 355 -7.25 11.50 -59.01
CA ASN A 355 -7.88 12.78 -59.43
C ASN A 355 -8.72 12.89 -60.76
N PRO A 356 -9.40 14.03 -61.07
CA PRO A 356 -10.33 14.91 -60.33
C PRO A 356 -11.58 15.31 -61.20
N SER A 357 -12.28 16.41 -60.86
CA SER A 357 -13.34 17.20 -61.59
C SER A 357 -14.80 16.74 -61.40
N SER A 358 -15.85 17.58 -61.40
CA SER A 358 -16.06 19.04 -61.37
C SER A 358 -17.56 19.34 -61.20
N SER A 359 -17.89 20.38 -60.42
CA SER A 359 -18.91 21.43 -60.64
C SER A 359 -20.41 21.16 -60.91
N SER A 360 -21.22 22.07 -60.34
CA SER A 360 -22.50 22.70 -60.76
C SER A 360 -23.70 22.36 -59.86
N SER A 361 -24.04 23.18 -58.87
CA SER A 361 -24.79 24.46 -58.90
C SER A 361 -26.28 24.29 -59.20
N GLU A 362 -27.13 24.67 -58.23
CA GLU A 362 -28.39 25.35 -58.52
C GLU A 362 -28.86 26.16 -57.30
N ALA A 363 -29.34 27.36 -57.59
CA ALA A 363 -29.78 28.38 -56.65
C ALA A 363 -31.24 28.76 -56.95
N SER A 364 -32.00 29.11 -55.91
CA SER A 364 -33.09 30.09 -55.98
C SER A 364 -33.55 30.48 -54.57
N SER A 365 -33.42 31.76 -54.19
CA SER A 365 -34.42 32.84 -54.34
C SER A 365 -35.47 32.78 -53.21
N ARG A 366 -35.72 33.80 -52.39
CA ARG A 366 -35.54 35.26 -52.45
C ARG A 366 -35.19 35.84 -51.09
#